data_AF-A0A3B9VKP2-F1
#
_entry.id   AF-A0A3B9VKP2-F1
#
_cell.length_a   1.000
_cell.length_b   1.000
_cell.length_c   1.000
_cell.angle_alpha   90.00
_cell.angle_beta   90.00
_cell.angle_gamma   90.00
#
_symmetry.space_group_name_H-M   'P 1'
#
loop_
_entity.id
_entity.type
_entity.pdbx_description
1 polymer ?
#
loop_
_entity_poly.entity_id
_entity_poly.type
_entity_poly.pdbx_seq_one_letter_code
_entity_poly.pdbx_strand_id
1 'polypeptide(L)'
;KSKRVDVAITSKGQSAVVIEGRENLGLIEEQVGDINFSLNPITFWQSHRMAPTVLSQVVRDYVQAEPADHIFDLYGGAGLFSAALLSQLGVAGRITLIESDENAIIDA
;
A
#
# COMPACT_ATOMS: atom_id res chain seq x y z
N LYS A 1 0.76 -0.33 33.00
CA LYS A 1 1.31 0.03 31.66
C LYS A 1 0.25 0.81 30.91
N SER A 2 0.61 1.91 30.25
CA SER A 2 -0.31 2.61 29.33
C SER A 2 -0.51 1.77 28.07
N LYS A 3 -1.70 1.82 27.47
CA LYS A 3 -1.98 1.18 26.17
C LYS A 3 -1.54 2.11 25.04
N ARG A 4 -1.02 1.54 23.93
CA ARG A 4 -0.79 2.30 22.69
C ARG A 4 -2.13 2.64 22.02
N VAL A 5 -2.19 3.84 21.46
CA VAL A 5 -3.32 4.33 20.65
C VAL A 5 -2.75 4.85 19.34
N ASP A 6 -3.16 4.24 18.24
CA ASP A 6 -2.79 4.63 16.88
C ASP A 6 -4.00 5.28 16.20
N VAL A 7 -3.77 6.38 15.49
CA VAL A 7 -4.82 7.10 14.75
C VAL A 7 -4.38 7.25 13.31
N ALA A 8 -5.15 6.66 12.40
CA ALA A 8 -4.99 6.85 10.97
C ALA A 8 -5.99 7.89 10.46
N ILE A 9 -5.57 8.72 9.51
CA ILE A 9 -6.42 9.68 8.82
C ILE A 9 -6.19 9.49 7.33
N THR A 10 -7.26 9.19 6.59
CA THR A 10 -7.19 8.96 5.15
C THR A 10 -7.02 10.26 4.38
N SER A 11 -6.66 10.17 3.10
CA SER A 11 -6.63 11.30 2.16
C SER A 11 -7.97 12.04 2.05
N LYS A 12 -9.09 11.37 2.36
CA LYS A 12 -10.46 11.92 2.41
C LYS A 12 -10.84 12.48 3.78
N GLY A 13 -9.93 12.44 4.76
CA GLY A 13 -10.15 12.95 6.12
C GLY A 13 -10.96 12.00 7.03
N GLN A 14 -11.17 10.74 6.63
CA GLN A 14 -11.79 9.75 7.51
C GLN A 14 -10.76 9.27 8.52
N SER A 15 -11.15 9.15 9.80
CA SER A 15 -10.24 8.71 10.85
C SER A 15 -10.59 7.32 11.37
N ALA A 16 -9.58 6.49 11.61
CA ALA A 16 -9.71 5.22 12.33
C ALA A 16 -8.80 5.24 13.57
N VAL A 17 -9.31 4.70 14.68
CA VAL A 17 -8.59 4.64 15.95
C VAL A 17 -8.37 3.18 16.33
N VAL A 18 -7.13 2.79 16.56
CA VAL A 18 -6.73 1.46 17.01
C VAL A 18 -6.15 1.58 18.42
N ILE A 19 -6.62 0.71 19.32
CA ILE A 19 -6.19 0.71 20.72
C ILE A 19 -5.64 -0.67 21.03
N GLU A 20 -4.44 -0.72 21.59
CA GLU A 20 -3.75 -1.97 21.93
C GLU A 20 -4.61 -2.90 22.80
N GLY A 21 -4.73 -4.16 22.35
CA GLY A 21 -5.52 -5.19 23.00
C GLY A 21 -7.04 -4.98 22.91
N ARG A 22 -7.52 -4.19 21.94
CA ARG A 22 -8.92 -4.17 21.50
C ARG A 22 -8.97 -4.63 20.05
N GLU A 23 -9.86 -5.57 19.76
CA GLU A 23 -10.10 -5.97 18.37
C GLU A 23 -10.65 -4.77 17.58
N ASN A 24 -10.05 -4.54 16.41
CA ASN A 24 -10.54 -3.61 15.40
C ASN A 24 -10.31 -4.27 14.04
N LEU A 25 -11.40 -4.57 13.34
CA LEU A 25 -11.39 -5.19 12.01
C LEU A 25 -11.73 -4.17 10.90
N GLY A 26 -11.86 -2.90 11.26
CA GLY A 26 -12.17 -1.84 10.31
C GLY A 26 -10.95 -1.51 9.45
N LEU A 27 -11.08 -1.67 8.14
CA LEU A 27 -10.11 -1.19 7.17
C LEU A 27 -10.38 0.28 6.83
N ILE A 28 -9.33 0.99 6.42
CA ILE A 28 -9.43 2.31 5.81
C ILE A 28 -9.24 2.20 4.29
N GLU A 29 -9.83 3.13 3.55
CA GLU A 29 -9.72 3.17 2.10
C GLU A 29 -8.82 4.31 1.64
N GLU A 30 -7.91 3.98 0.73
CA GLU A 30 -7.09 4.93 -0.02
C GLU A 30 -7.24 4.71 -1.52
N GLN A 31 -7.04 5.76 -2.31
CA GLN A 31 -7.16 5.69 -3.76
C GLN A 31 -5.95 6.33 -4.44
N VAL A 32 -5.35 5.60 -5.37
CA VAL A 32 -4.21 6.06 -6.18
C VAL A 32 -4.53 5.84 -7.66
N GLY A 33 -4.94 6.91 -8.34
CA GLY A 33 -5.52 6.79 -9.68
C GLY A 33 -6.80 5.93 -9.64
N ASP A 34 -6.82 4.86 -10.42
CA ASP A 34 -7.95 3.93 -10.50
C ASP A 34 -7.85 2.75 -9.51
N ILE A 35 -6.79 2.71 -8.69
CA ILE A 35 -6.54 1.61 -7.76
C ILE A 35 -7.03 2.02 -6.37
N ASN A 36 -7.93 1.22 -5.80
CA ASN A 36 -8.37 1.36 -4.41
C ASN A 36 -7.58 0.39 -3.53
N PHE A 37 -7.14 0.88 -2.38
CA PHE A 37 -6.45 0.12 -1.36
C PHE A 37 -7.34 0.04 -0.12
N SER A 38 -7.50 -1.17 0.41
CA SER A 38 -8.16 -1.43 1.68
C SER A 38 -7.09 -1.81 2.68
N LEU A 39 -6.80 -0.93 3.63
CA LEU A 39 -5.63 -1.04 4.50
C LEU A 39 -6.03 -1.23 5.96
N ASN A 40 -5.26 -2.02 6.69
CA ASN A 40 -5.30 -1.99 8.14
C ASN A 40 -4.86 -0.59 8.63
N PRO A 41 -5.56 0.05 9.59
CA PRO A 41 -5.20 1.39 10.06
C PRO A 41 -3.79 1.52 10.65
N ILE A 42 -3.13 0.42 11.03
CA ILE A 42 -1.74 0.45 11.51
C ILE A 42 -0.71 0.08 10.45
N THR A 43 -1.12 -0.32 9.25
CA THR A 43 -0.21 -0.55 8.12
C THR A 43 0.43 0.77 7.72
N PHE A 44 1.72 0.71 7.39
CA PHE A 44 2.41 1.90 6.90
C PHE A 44 1.77 2.37 5.59
N TRP A 45 1.40 3.65 5.56
CA TRP A 45 0.99 4.36 4.36
C TRP A 45 1.73 5.69 4.27
N GLN A 46 1.82 6.23 3.05
CA GLN A 46 2.53 7.48 2.82
C GLN A 46 1.86 8.63 3.59
N SER A 47 2.63 9.33 4.41
CA SER A 47 2.08 10.33 5.35
C SER A 47 1.47 11.55 4.66
N HIS A 48 1.86 11.84 3.42
CA HIS A 48 1.31 12.95 2.63
C HIS A 48 0.32 12.42 1.59
N ARG A 49 -0.90 12.98 1.55
CA ARG A 49 -1.99 12.53 0.66
C ARG A 49 -1.63 12.44 -0.83
N MET A 50 -0.69 13.26 -1.31
CA MET A 50 -0.25 13.24 -2.72
C MET A 50 0.91 12.27 -2.98
N ALA A 51 1.60 11.81 -1.93
CA ALA A 51 2.81 11.00 -2.10
C ALA A 51 2.53 9.66 -2.80
N PRO A 52 1.45 8.91 -2.53
CA PRO A 52 1.17 7.67 -3.26
C PRO A 52 1.11 7.89 -4.78
N THR A 53 0.39 8.92 -5.22
CA THR A 53 0.26 9.23 -6.65
C THR A 53 1.58 9.68 -7.26
N VAL A 54 2.28 10.63 -6.61
CA VAL A 54 3.54 11.18 -7.13
C VAL A 54 4.63 10.11 -7.21
N LEU A 55 4.79 9.31 -6.15
CA LEU A 55 5.83 8.28 -6.09
C LEU A 55 5.54 7.16 -7.09
N SER A 56 4.30 6.69 -7.18
CA SER A 56 3.95 5.64 -8.14
C SER A 56 4.16 6.09 -9.59
N GLN A 57 3.88 7.36 -9.91
CA GLN A 57 4.17 7.90 -11.24
C GLN A 57 5.68 7.92 -11.52
N VAL A 58 6.49 8.43 -10.58
CA VAL A 58 7.95 8.50 -10.74
C VAL A 58 8.55 7.09 -10.88
N VAL A 59 8.15 6.14 -10.04
CA VAL A 59 8.62 4.74 -10.14
C VAL A 59 8.24 4.14 -11.49
N ARG A 60 7.01 4.33 -11.94
CA ARG A 60 6.55 3.86 -13.26
C ARG A 60 7.41 4.43 -14.39
N ASP A 61 7.71 5.73 -14.35
CA ASP A 61 8.49 6.40 -15.38
C ASP A 61 9.96 5.95 -15.42
N TYR A 62 10.50 5.53 -14.27
CA TYR A 62 11.88 5.06 -14.14
C TYR A 62 12.04 3.58 -14.47
N VAL A 63 11.11 2.74 -14.02
CA VAL A 63 11.18 1.29 -14.23
C VAL A 63 10.91 0.96 -15.70
N GLN A 64 9.99 1.66 -16.35
CA GLN A 64 9.60 1.44 -17.75
C GLN A 64 9.34 -0.04 -18.05
N ALA A 65 8.53 -0.68 -17.19
CA ALA A 65 8.30 -2.12 -17.28
C ALA A 65 7.69 -2.51 -18.63
N GLU A 66 8.19 -3.60 -19.20
CA GLU A 66 7.69 -4.17 -20.44
C GLU A 66 6.76 -5.37 -20.16
N PRO A 67 5.86 -5.71 -21.09
CA PRO A 67 5.08 -6.93 -20.99
C PRO A 67 5.98 -8.15 -20.79
N ALA A 68 5.54 -9.09 -19.95
CA ALA A 68 6.29 -10.28 -19.54
C ALA A 68 7.50 -10.06 -18.61
N ASP A 69 7.77 -8.83 -18.16
CA ASP A 69 8.82 -8.60 -17.15
C ASP A 69 8.51 -9.28 -15.81
N HIS A 70 9.59 -9.62 -15.10
CA HIS A 70 9.56 -10.18 -13.76
C HIS A 70 10.21 -9.21 -12.78
N ILE A 71 9.41 -8.57 -11.93
CA ILE A 71 9.85 -7.50 -11.03
C ILE A 71 9.87 -7.99 -9.59
N PHE A 72 10.87 -7.54 -8.83
CA PHE A 72 10.89 -7.68 -7.37
C PHE A 72 10.57 -6.33 -6.72
N ASP A 73 9.50 -6.29 -5.92
CA ASP A 73 9.16 -5.14 -5.08
C ASP A 73 9.62 -5.44 -3.64
N LEU A 74 10.83 -4.98 -3.33
CA LEU A 74 11.48 -5.26 -2.04
C LEU A 74 11.06 -4.23 -1.01
N TYR A 75 10.67 -4.69 0.19
CA TYR A 75 10.05 -3.83 1.21
C TYR A 75 8.77 -3.19 0.68
N GLY A 76 7.96 -4.00 -0.03
CA GLY A 76 6.83 -3.49 -0.82
C GLY A 76 5.67 -2.95 0.01
N GLY A 77 5.67 -3.15 1.33
CA GLY A 77 4.60 -2.72 2.21
C GLY A 77 3.24 -3.22 1.72
N ALA A 78 2.24 -2.34 1.72
CA ALA A 78 0.90 -2.60 1.20
C ALA A 78 0.80 -2.62 -0.34
N GLY A 79 1.90 -2.89 -1.05
CA GLY A 79 1.89 -3.11 -2.49
C GLY A 79 1.74 -1.86 -3.36
N LEU A 80 2.06 -0.67 -2.87
CA LEU A 80 1.86 0.60 -3.61
C LEU A 80 2.51 0.59 -5.01
N PHE A 81 3.77 0.15 -5.11
CA PHE A 81 4.50 0.16 -6.39
C PHE A 81 4.18 -1.07 -7.24
N SER A 82 4.02 -2.23 -6.61
CA SER A 82 3.48 -3.44 -7.26
C SER A 82 2.19 -3.14 -8.02
N ALA A 83 1.20 -2.56 -7.35
CA ALA A 83 -0.08 -2.19 -7.95
C ALA A 83 0.08 -1.17 -9.10
N ALA A 84 1.01 -0.22 -8.95
CA ALA A 84 1.30 0.77 -9.98
C ALA A 84 1.92 0.18 -11.25
N LEU A 85 2.63 -0.94 -11.18
CA LEU A 85 3.33 -1.55 -12.32
C LEU A 85 2.54 -2.72 -12.94
N LEU A 86 1.66 -3.37 -12.17
CA LEU A 86 1.03 -4.63 -12.56
C LEU A 86 0.34 -4.59 -13.93
N SER A 87 -0.35 -3.49 -14.25
CA SER A 87 -1.04 -3.32 -15.53
C SER A 87 -0.12 -3.35 -16.78
N GLN A 88 1.17 -3.03 -16.64
CA GLN A 88 2.13 -2.99 -17.76
C GLN A 88 2.64 -4.39 -18.14
N LEU A 89 2.64 -5.32 -17.18
CA LEU A 89 3.28 -6.63 -17.32
C LEU A 89 2.46 -7.63 -18.16
N GLY A 90 1.15 -7.40 -18.27
CA GLY A 90 0.25 -8.34 -18.94
C GLY A 90 0.21 -9.73 -18.29
N VAL A 91 -0.37 -10.70 -18.98
CA VAL A 91 -0.63 -12.05 -18.42
C VAL A 91 0.61 -12.92 -18.22
N ALA A 92 1.72 -12.57 -18.87
CA ALA A 92 2.96 -13.34 -18.83
C ALA A 92 3.99 -12.79 -17.82
N GLY A 93 3.80 -11.56 -17.34
CA GLY A 93 4.70 -10.96 -16.37
C GLY A 93 4.26 -11.22 -14.94
N ARG A 94 5.13 -10.92 -13.99
CA ARG A 94 4.85 -11.14 -12.57
C ARG A 94 5.60 -10.14 -11.69
N ILE A 95 5.02 -9.86 -10.53
CA ILE A 95 5.67 -9.13 -9.46
C ILE A 95 5.82 -10.06 -8.27
N THR A 96 7.01 -10.10 -7.69
CA THR A 96 7.29 -10.77 -6.41
C THR A 96 7.52 -9.69 -5.36
N LEU A 97 6.53 -9.46 -4.52
CA LEU A 97 6.61 -8.54 -3.39
C LEU A 97 7.23 -9.26 -2.19
N ILE A 98 8.20 -8.61 -1.53
CA ILE A 98 8.84 -9.11 -0.32
C ILE A 98 8.61 -8.09 0.80
N GLU A 99 7.97 -8.52 1.87
CA GLU A 99 7.66 -7.71 3.05
C GLU A 99 7.77 -8.58 4.32
N SER A 100 7.99 -7.93 5.46
CA SER A 100 8.12 -8.53 6.79
C SER A 100 6.94 -8.23 7.73
N ASP A 101 6.21 -7.14 7.51
CA ASP A 101 5.02 -6.79 8.28
C ASP A 101 3.80 -7.59 7.82
N GLU A 102 3.19 -8.35 8.73
CA GLU A 102 2.07 -9.24 8.42
C GLU A 102 0.82 -8.48 7.93
N ASN A 103 0.53 -7.29 8.47
CA ASN A 103 -0.63 -6.52 8.03
C ASN A 103 -0.39 -5.97 6.62
N ALA A 104 0.81 -5.46 6.36
CA ALA A 104 1.19 -4.97 5.05
C ALA A 104 1.13 -6.08 3.98
N ILE A 105 1.53 -7.32 4.31
CA ILE A 105 1.42 -8.48 3.41
C ILE A 105 -0.05 -8.83 3.12
N ILE A 106 -0.93 -8.74 4.13
CA ILE A 106 -2.38 -9.02 3.95
C ILE A 106 -3.06 -7.94 3.11
N ASP A 107 -2.62 -6.69 3.26
CA ASP A 107 -3.20 -5.53 2.58
C ASP A 107 -2.75 -5.40 1.10
N ALA A 108 -1.65 -6.04 0.71
CA ALA A 108 -1.05 -5.99 -0.64
C ALA A 108 -1.74 -6.95 -1.64
#